data_AF-A0A0I9W3H8-F1
#
_entry.id   AF-A0A0I9W3H8-F1
#
_cell.length_a   1.000
_cell.length_b   1.000
_cell.length_c   1.000
_cell.angle_alpha   90.00
_cell.angle_beta   90.00
_cell.angle_gamma   90.00
#
_symmetry.space_group_name_H-M   'P 1'
#
loop_
_entity.id
_entity.type
_entity.pdbx_description
1 polymer ?
#
loop_
_entity_poly.entity_id
_entity_poly.type
_entity_poly.pdbx_seq_one_letter_code
_entity_poly.pdbx_strand_id
1 'polypeptide(L)'
;MCACVSEDGPCYWLRVDYSRGEGVCSRCPERVAEWDAAIRRKSIDDQFIELMDALDGYDSPEAISQRLAELQDMIRDIAAACRQTVLFNRAQAEFESTKADIELRPVEGGSLYAAWYLLMDRIARSPTRFHMRSSVRILLPLVADFLPEDPNA
;
A
#
# COMPACT_ATOMS: atom_id res chain seq x y z
N MET A 1 22.88 -6.04 -3.69
CA MET A 1 22.95 -6.72 -2.37
C MET A 1 24.41 -7.10 -2.16
N CYS A 2 25.19 -6.23 -1.51
CA CYS A 2 26.61 -6.46 -1.27
C CYS A 2 26.79 -6.74 0.22
N ALA A 3 27.45 -7.84 0.57
CA ALA A 3 27.87 -8.07 1.94
C ALA A 3 28.73 -6.89 2.40
N CYS A 4 28.41 -6.28 3.54
CA CYS A 4 29.26 -5.28 4.14
C CYS A 4 30.56 -5.98 4.57
N VAL A 5 31.68 -5.65 3.93
CA VAL A 5 33.00 -6.11 4.36
C VAL A 5 33.49 -5.16 5.45
N SER A 6 33.86 -5.68 6.61
CA SER A 6 34.49 -4.94 7.72
C SER A 6 35.91 -5.45 7.97
N GLU A 7 36.64 -4.77 8.86
CA GLU A 7 38.01 -5.15 9.27
C GLU A 7 38.05 -6.56 9.91
N ASP A 8 36.96 -7.02 10.53
CA ASP A 8 36.80 -8.37 11.09
C ASP A 8 36.40 -9.45 10.05
N GLY A 9 36.40 -9.11 8.75
CA GLY A 9 36.01 -10.01 7.67
C GLY A 9 34.61 -9.71 7.08
N PRO A 10 34.12 -10.58 6.17
CA PRO A 10 32.81 -10.39 5.54
C PRO A 10 31.68 -10.64 6.56
N CYS A 11 30.69 -9.74 6.59
CA CYS A 11 29.49 -9.99 7.39
C CYS A 11 28.72 -11.22 6.88
N TYR A 12 27.90 -11.81 7.76
CA TYR A 12 26.92 -12.84 7.40
C TYR A 12 25.50 -12.37 7.73
N TRP A 13 24.48 -12.97 7.12
CA TRP A 13 23.09 -12.62 7.39
C TRP A 13 22.64 -13.17 8.75
N LEU A 14 22.16 -12.30 9.64
CA LEU A 14 21.46 -12.69 10.88
C LEU A 14 19.97 -12.92 10.63
N ARG A 15 19.40 -12.11 9.73
CA ARG A 15 18.04 -12.20 9.22
C ARG A 15 18.03 -11.78 7.75
N VAL A 16 17.20 -12.41 6.93
CA VAL A 16 17.06 -12.07 5.52
C VAL A 16 15.63 -12.35 5.07
N ASP A 17 15.01 -11.37 4.42
CA ASP A 17 13.78 -11.56 3.65
C ASP A 17 14.13 -11.49 2.17
N TYR A 18 14.26 -12.66 1.55
CA TYR A 18 14.60 -12.77 0.13
C TYR A 18 13.50 -12.21 -0.78
N SER A 19 12.25 -12.15 -0.32
CA SER A 19 11.13 -11.61 -1.11
C SER A 19 11.15 -10.09 -1.17
N ARG A 20 11.66 -9.45 -0.12
CA ARG A 20 11.80 -7.98 -0.01
C ARG A 20 13.18 -7.48 -0.39
N GLY A 21 14.18 -8.35 -0.49
CA GLY A 21 15.57 -7.98 -0.76
C GLY A 21 16.22 -7.22 0.41
N GLU A 22 15.63 -7.34 1.60
CA GLU A 22 16.04 -6.66 2.83
C GLU A 22 16.67 -7.69 3.78
N GLY A 23 17.53 -7.25 4.70
CA GLY A 23 18.12 -8.13 5.70
C GLY A 23 18.90 -7.37 6.76
N VAL A 24 19.14 -8.03 7.90
CA VAL A 24 20.08 -7.57 8.93
C VAL A 24 21.28 -8.49 8.92
N CYS A 25 22.47 -7.90 8.73
CA CYS A 25 23.73 -8.63 8.77
C CYS A 25 24.37 -8.59 10.18
N SER A 26 25.38 -9.43 10.39
CA SER A 26 26.13 -9.58 11.64
C SER A 26 26.82 -8.31 12.13
N ARG A 27 26.93 -7.28 11.27
CA ARG A 27 27.50 -5.97 11.60
C ARG A 27 26.49 -4.99 12.22
N CYS A 28 25.19 -5.23 12.06
CA CYS A 28 24.14 -4.39 12.64
C CYS A 28 23.23 -5.21 13.58
N PRO A 29 23.79 -5.96 14.56
CA PRO A 29 22.99 -6.84 15.42
C PRO A 29 21.95 -6.08 16.25
N GLU A 30 22.21 -4.82 16.57
CA GLU A 30 21.28 -3.93 17.28
C GLU A 30 19.96 -3.71 16.52
N ARG A 31 19.98 -3.87 15.18
CA ARG A 31 18.79 -3.72 14.34
C ARG A 31 17.94 -4.99 14.25
N VAL A 32 18.35 -6.10 14.87
CA VAL A 32 17.56 -7.35 14.84
C VAL A 32 16.23 -7.18 15.57
N ALA A 33 16.16 -6.41 16.66
CA ALA A 33 14.90 -6.16 17.36
C ALA A 33 13.93 -5.32 16.52
N GLU A 34 14.44 -4.28 15.85
CA GLU A 34 13.70 -3.47 14.87
C GLU A 34 13.22 -4.34 13.70
N TRP A 35 14.08 -5.20 13.19
CA TRP A 35 13.78 -6.15 12.12
C TRP A 35 12.71 -7.17 12.52
N ASP A 36 12.84 -7.81 13.68
CA ASP A 36 11.87 -8.81 14.15
C ASP A 36 10.50 -8.16 14.45
N ALA A 37 10.48 -6.89 14.85
CA ALA A 37 9.25 -6.09 14.92
C ALA A 37 8.70 -5.75 13.52
N ALA A 38 9.56 -5.48 12.54
CA ALA A 38 9.19 -5.15 11.16
C ALA A 38 8.85 -6.38 10.29
N ILE A 39 9.37 -7.57 10.56
CA ILE A 39 8.97 -8.85 9.93
C ILE A 39 7.50 -9.16 10.20
N ARG A 40 6.97 -8.67 11.33
CA ARG A 40 5.53 -8.73 11.62
C ARG A 40 4.73 -7.74 10.77
N ARG A 41 5.36 -6.84 9.99
CA ARG A 41 4.65 -6.00 9.01
C ARG A 41 4.26 -6.86 7.82
N LYS A 42 2.96 -7.12 7.74
CA LYS A 42 2.27 -7.75 6.62
C LYS A 42 2.67 -7.10 5.29
N SER A 43 2.76 -7.89 4.22
CA SER A 43 3.03 -7.32 2.89
C SER A 43 1.87 -6.41 2.43
N ILE A 44 2.09 -5.55 1.43
CA ILE A 44 1.01 -4.76 0.81
C ILE A 44 -0.15 -5.67 0.40
N ASP A 45 0.16 -6.87 -0.10
CA ASP A 45 -0.85 -7.78 -0.62
C ASP A 45 -1.64 -8.45 0.51
N ASP A 46 -0.98 -8.83 1.62
CA ASP A 46 -1.67 -9.38 2.80
C ASP A 46 -2.58 -8.33 3.45
N GLN A 47 -2.09 -7.10 3.62
CA GLN A 47 -2.89 -6.00 4.16
C GLN A 47 -4.06 -5.64 3.25
N PHE A 48 -3.85 -5.67 1.93
CA PHE A 48 -4.93 -5.42 0.98
C PHE A 48 -5.98 -6.54 0.97
N ILE A 49 -5.58 -7.81 1.16
CA ILE A 49 -6.53 -8.91 1.35
C ILE A 49 -7.39 -8.65 2.61
N GLU A 50 -6.78 -8.26 3.72
CA GLU A 50 -7.51 -7.93 4.94
C GLU A 50 -8.45 -6.74 4.78
N LEU A 51 -8.04 -5.74 4.02
CA LEU A 51 -8.91 -4.62 3.64
C LEU A 51 -10.13 -5.09 2.84
N MET A 52 -9.92 -5.97 1.85
CA MET A 52 -11.00 -6.54 1.04
C MET A 52 -11.95 -7.38 1.90
N ASP A 53 -11.43 -8.22 2.79
CA ASP A 53 -12.23 -9.02 3.72
C ASP A 53 -13.05 -8.12 4.68
N ALA A 54 -12.48 -6.99 5.12
CA ALA A 54 -13.15 -6.03 6.00
C ALA A 54 -14.25 -5.21 5.29
N LEU A 55 -14.25 -5.19 3.96
CA LEU A 55 -15.22 -4.54 3.09
C LEU A 55 -16.23 -5.54 2.50
N ASP A 56 -16.09 -6.83 2.77
CA ASP A 56 -17.01 -7.85 2.27
C ASP A 56 -18.45 -7.64 2.79
N GLY A 57 -19.43 -7.79 1.90
CA GLY A 57 -20.85 -7.57 2.20
C GLY A 57 -21.33 -6.11 2.20
N TYR A 58 -20.49 -5.14 1.83
CA TYR A 58 -20.90 -3.73 1.64
C TYR A 58 -21.05 -3.43 0.15
N ASP A 59 -22.28 -3.16 -0.29
CA ASP A 59 -22.59 -3.04 -1.73
C ASP A 59 -23.04 -1.65 -2.20
N SER A 60 -23.44 -0.74 -1.28
CA SER A 60 -23.86 0.62 -1.66
C SER A 60 -22.72 1.63 -1.61
N PRO A 61 -22.74 2.69 -2.45
CA PRO A 61 -21.71 3.72 -2.43
C PRO A 61 -21.48 4.36 -1.06
N GLU A 62 -22.56 4.63 -0.31
CA GLU A 62 -22.52 5.23 1.02
C GLU A 62 -21.93 4.27 2.04
N ALA A 63 -22.37 3.00 2.02
CA ALA A 63 -21.92 1.99 2.97
C ALA A 63 -20.43 1.67 2.79
N ILE A 64 -19.97 1.59 1.53
CA ILE A 64 -18.56 1.42 1.19
C ILE A 64 -17.75 2.64 1.66
N SER A 65 -18.20 3.86 1.37
CA SER A 65 -17.48 5.08 1.77
C SER A 65 -17.35 5.22 3.28
N GLN A 66 -18.43 4.93 4.01
CA GLN A 66 -18.41 4.89 5.47
C GLN A 66 -17.41 3.85 5.98
N ARG A 67 -17.44 2.64 5.42
CA ARG A 67 -16.54 1.57 5.85
C ARG A 67 -15.07 1.86 5.56
N LEU A 68 -14.77 2.50 4.41
CA LEU A 68 -13.44 2.97 4.08
C LEU A 68 -12.95 4.03 5.08
N ALA A 69 -13.81 4.97 5.48
CA ALA A 69 -13.46 5.96 6.50
C ALA A 69 -13.16 5.32 7.87
N GLU A 70 -13.93 4.29 8.28
CA GLU A 70 -13.66 3.52 9.50
C GLU A 70 -12.31 2.76 9.45
N LEU A 71 -11.85 2.41 8.25
CA LEU A 71 -10.59 1.69 8.00
C LEU A 71 -9.43 2.62 7.62
N GLN A 72 -9.55 3.93 7.89
CA GLN A 72 -8.60 4.96 7.43
C GLN A 72 -7.14 4.66 7.76
N ASP A 73 -6.84 4.14 8.96
CA ASP A 73 -5.46 3.89 9.39
C ASP A 73 -4.81 2.78 8.57
N MET A 74 -5.55 1.69 8.34
CA MET A 74 -5.09 0.59 7.50
C MET A 74 -4.87 1.05 6.06
N ILE A 75 -5.81 1.84 5.51
CA ILE A 75 -5.69 2.37 4.14
C ILE A 75 -4.48 3.30 4.01
N ARG A 76 -4.25 4.17 4.99
CA ARG A 76 -3.10 5.09 5.02
C ARG A 76 -1.77 4.33 5.14
N ASP A 77 -1.71 3.28 5.95
CA ASP A 77 -0.53 2.42 6.08
C ASP A 77 -0.18 1.72 4.76
N ILE A 78 -1.17 1.12 4.10
CA ILE A 78 -0.94 0.48 2.81
C ILE A 78 -0.56 1.53 1.75
N ALA A 79 -1.23 2.69 1.73
CA ALA A 79 -0.90 3.77 0.81
C ALA A 79 0.52 4.29 1.01
N ALA A 80 0.99 4.46 2.25
CA ALA A 80 2.36 4.84 2.55
C ALA A 80 3.36 3.82 2.01
N ALA A 81 3.08 2.52 2.15
CA ALA A 81 3.90 1.46 1.58
C ALA A 81 3.88 1.47 0.04
N CYS A 82 2.72 1.70 -0.58
CA CYS A 82 2.56 1.82 -2.03
C CYS A 82 3.39 2.98 -2.60
N ARG A 83 3.37 4.16 -1.94
CA ARG A 83 4.13 5.36 -2.34
C ARG A 83 5.65 5.16 -2.34
N GLN A 84 6.15 4.19 -1.57
CA GLN A 84 7.59 3.85 -1.56
C GLN A 84 8.00 2.95 -2.72
N THR A 85 7.07 2.43 -3.51
CA THR A 85 7.38 1.51 -4.61
C THR A 85 7.88 2.23 -5.86
N VAL A 86 8.80 1.59 -6.60
CA VAL A 86 9.25 2.08 -7.93
C VAL A 86 8.08 2.18 -8.92
N LEU A 87 7.09 1.29 -8.80
CA LEU A 87 5.88 1.32 -9.63
C LEU A 87 5.10 2.62 -9.43
N PHE A 88 4.84 3.01 -8.17
CA PHE A 88 4.16 4.27 -7.88
C PHE A 88 4.96 5.48 -8.38
N ASN A 89 6.28 5.50 -8.12
CA ASN A 89 7.14 6.59 -8.57
C ASN A 89 7.12 6.80 -10.09
N ARG A 90 7.00 5.73 -10.87
CA ARG A 90 6.89 5.82 -12.34
C ARG A 90 5.50 6.24 -12.81
N ALA A 91 4.47 6.03 -12.00
CA ALA A 91 3.08 6.35 -12.32
C ALA A 91 2.63 7.73 -11.82
N GLN A 92 3.51 8.55 -11.22
CA GLN A 92 3.11 9.82 -10.58
C GLN A 92 2.33 10.76 -11.51
N ALA A 93 2.75 10.95 -12.76
CA ALA A 93 2.03 11.84 -13.67
C ALA A 93 0.60 11.35 -13.97
N GLU A 94 0.42 10.04 -14.16
CA GLU A 94 -0.90 9.43 -14.39
C GLU A 94 -1.76 9.44 -13.12
N PHE A 95 -1.13 9.22 -11.96
CA PHE A 95 -1.75 9.34 -10.65
C PHE A 95 -2.33 10.75 -10.42
N GLU A 96 -1.52 11.80 -10.59
CA GLU A 96 -1.96 13.19 -10.38
C GLU A 96 -3.05 13.59 -11.37
N SER A 97 -2.94 13.17 -12.63
CA SER A 97 -3.99 13.41 -13.64
C SER A 97 -5.31 12.73 -13.25
N THR A 98 -5.25 11.50 -12.74
CA THR A 98 -6.42 10.75 -12.31
C THR A 98 -7.08 11.38 -11.08
N LYS A 99 -6.26 11.85 -10.13
CA LYS A 99 -6.74 12.57 -8.94
C LYS A 99 -7.53 13.83 -9.33
N ALA A 100 -6.93 14.66 -10.19
CA ALA A 100 -7.58 15.87 -10.68
C ALA A 100 -8.90 15.55 -11.42
N ASP A 101 -8.93 14.47 -12.20
CA ASP A 101 -10.15 14.02 -12.89
C ASP A 101 -11.28 13.67 -11.93
N ILE A 102 -10.98 12.99 -10.81
CA ILE A 102 -11.95 12.66 -9.76
C ILE A 102 -12.45 13.93 -9.07
N GLU A 103 -11.55 14.86 -8.74
CA GLU A 103 -11.90 16.14 -8.09
C GLU A 103 -12.80 17.01 -8.97
N LEU A 104 -12.57 17.01 -10.28
CA LEU A 104 -13.37 17.79 -11.24
C LEU A 104 -14.73 17.16 -11.56
N ARG A 105 -14.87 15.84 -11.41
CA ARG A 105 -16.06 15.07 -11.80
C ARG A 105 -16.54 14.18 -10.65
N PRO A 106 -17.13 14.76 -9.59
CA PRO A 106 -17.70 13.98 -8.50
C PRO A 106 -18.83 13.08 -9.02
N VAL A 107 -18.74 11.80 -8.70
CA VAL A 107 -19.77 10.78 -8.99
C VAL A 107 -20.72 10.64 -7.80
N GLU A 108 -21.83 9.93 -8.01
CA GLU A 108 -22.70 9.48 -6.93
C GLU A 108 -21.88 8.63 -5.93
N GLY A 109 -21.87 9.01 -4.65
CA GLY A 109 -20.97 8.45 -3.62
C GLY A 109 -19.72 9.30 -3.32
N GLY A 110 -19.44 10.36 -4.07
CA GLY A 110 -18.33 11.29 -3.81
C GLY A 110 -16.95 10.78 -4.23
N SER A 111 -15.91 11.61 -4.02
CA SER A 111 -14.54 11.34 -4.50
C SER A 111 -13.89 10.11 -3.88
N LEU A 112 -14.20 9.81 -2.61
CA LEU A 112 -13.71 8.60 -1.93
C LEU A 112 -14.23 7.34 -2.61
N TYR A 113 -15.54 7.26 -2.84
CA TYR A 113 -16.15 6.15 -3.57
C TYR A 113 -15.61 6.08 -5.00
N ALA A 114 -15.46 7.21 -5.69
CA ALA A 114 -14.92 7.26 -7.05
C ALA A 114 -13.53 6.61 -7.13
N ALA A 115 -12.63 6.95 -6.20
CA ALA A 115 -11.28 6.40 -6.14
C ALA A 115 -11.29 4.91 -5.81
N TRP A 116 -12.14 4.48 -4.87
CA TRP A 116 -12.31 3.06 -4.55
C TRP A 116 -12.84 2.26 -5.74
N TYR A 117 -13.91 2.75 -6.37
CA TYR A 117 -14.52 2.13 -7.54
C TYR A 117 -13.52 2.00 -8.69
N LEU A 118 -12.72 3.04 -8.94
CA LEU A 118 -11.68 3.01 -9.96
C LEU A 118 -10.63 1.91 -9.68
N LEU A 119 -10.19 1.78 -8.42
CA LEU A 119 -9.28 0.71 -8.01
C LEU A 119 -9.92 -0.68 -8.25
N MET A 120 -11.18 -0.86 -7.83
CA MET A 120 -11.91 -2.12 -8.03
C MET A 120 -12.09 -2.47 -9.51
N ASP A 121 -12.52 -1.51 -10.35
CA ASP A 121 -12.68 -1.70 -11.79
C ASP A 121 -11.35 -2.10 -12.45
N ARG A 122 -10.25 -1.45 -12.06
CA ARG A 122 -8.91 -1.77 -12.58
C ARG A 122 -8.45 -3.16 -12.16
N ILE A 123 -8.76 -3.59 -10.93
CA ILE A 123 -8.49 -4.95 -10.44
C ILE A 123 -9.32 -5.97 -11.23
N ALA A 124 -10.63 -5.76 -11.36
CA ALA A 124 -11.53 -6.68 -12.04
C ALA A 124 -11.15 -6.88 -13.52
N ARG A 125 -10.61 -5.85 -14.17
CA ARG A 125 -10.14 -5.90 -15.57
C ARG A 125 -8.67 -6.33 -15.72
N SER A 126 -7.97 -6.62 -14.64
CA SER A 126 -6.55 -6.97 -14.70
C SER A 126 -6.34 -8.37 -15.28
N PRO A 127 -5.56 -8.54 -16.37
CA PRO A 127 -5.42 -9.84 -17.04
C PRO A 127 -4.55 -10.84 -16.25
N THR A 128 -3.81 -10.37 -15.24
CA THR A 128 -2.92 -11.22 -14.44
C THR A 128 -2.81 -10.70 -13.01
N ARG A 129 -2.31 -11.54 -12.09
CA ARG A 129 -1.92 -11.11 -10.73
C ARG A 129 -0.89 -9.98 -10.71
N PHE A 130 0.03 -9.90 -11.66
CA PHE A 130 1.01 -8.80 -11.72
C PHE A 130 0.32 -7.45 -11.98
N HIS A 131 -0.58 -7.41 -12.96
CA HIS A 131 -1.39 -6.24 -13.27
C HIS A 131 -2.29 -5.83 -12.09
N MET A 132 -2.96 -6.80 -11.45
CA MET A 132 -3.76 -6.55 -10.25
C MET A 132 -2.92 -5.91 -9.12
N ARG A 133 -1.76 -6.50 -8.81
CA ARG A 133 -0.83 -5.98 -7.79
C ARG A 133 -0.30 -4.59 -8.12
N SER A 134 -0.16 -4.29 -9.42
CA SER A 134 0.22 -2.96 -9.91
C SER A 134 -0.92 -1.96 -9.73
N SER A 135 -2.16 -2.34 -10.01
CA SER A 135 -3.35 -1.51 -9.78
C SER A 135 -3.47 -1.07 -8.32
N VAL A 136 -3.30 -2.00 -7.37
CA VAL A 136 -3.27 -1.68 -5.93
C VAL A 136 -2.17 -0.67 -5.60
N ARG A 137 -0.95 -0.91 -6.07
CA ARG A 137 0.21 -0.04 -5.78
C ARG A 137 0.10 1.36 -6.37
N ILE A 138 -0.65 1.53 -7.45
CA ILE A 138 -0.83 2.83 -8.12
C ILE A 138 -2.06 3.56 -7.59
N LEU A 139 -3.19 2.88 -7.43
CA LEU A 139 -4.50 3.51 -7.19
C LEU A 139 -4.94 3.51 -5.72
N LEU A 140 -4.47 2.61 -4.87
CA LEU A 140 -4.81 2.65 -3.44
C LEU A 140 -4.41 3.98 -2.78
N PRO A 141 -3.27 4.61 -3.12
CA PRO A 141 -2.96 5.95 -2.59
C PRO A 141 -3.98 7.04 -2.97
N LEU A 142 -4.76 6.89 -4.05
CA LEU A 142 -5.87 7.82 -4.36
C LEU A 142 -7.00 7.66 -3.34
N VAL A 143 -7.32 6.42 -2.96
CA VAL A 143 -8.34 6.15 -1.94
C VAL A 143 -7.94 6.85 -0.63
N ALA A 144 -6.67 6.75 -0.25
CA ALA A 144 -6.14 7.41 0.94
C ALA A 144 -6.21 8.95 0.87
N ASP A 145 -5.97 9.54 -0.31
CA ASP A 145 -6.02 11.00 -0.51
C ASP A 145 -7.43 11.58 -0.41
N PHE A 146 -8.47 10.77 -0.62
CA PHE A 146 -9.87 11.19 -0.51
C PHE A 146 -10.53 10.73 0.80
N LEU A 147 -9.79 10.10 1.72
CA LEU A 147 -10.31 9.85 3.06
C LEU A 147 -10.59 11.20 3.76
N PRO A 148 -11.63 11.27 4.61
CA PRO A 148 -11.83 12.44 5.45
C PRO A 148 -10.60 12.70 6.32
N GLU A 149 -10.35 13.97 6.64
CA GLU A 149 -9.34 14.30 7.64
C GLU A 149 -9.68 13.61 8.96
N ASP A 150 -8.65 13.08 9.63
CA ASP A 150 -8.86 12.47 10.94
C ASP A 150 -9.29 13.58 11.91
N PRO A 151 -10.50 13.50 12.51
CA PRO A 151 -10.95 14.51 13.47
C PRO A 151 -10.06 14.60 14.72
N ASN A 152 -9.10 13.68 14.91
CA ASN A 152 -8.15 13.65 16.02
C ASN A 152 -6.67 13.84 15.62
N ALA A 153 -6.37 14.23 14.38
CA ALA A 153 -4.99 14.50 13.93
C ALA A 153 -4.38 15.80 14.47
#